data_AF-A0A1X2C3B2-F1
#
_entry.id   AF-A0A1X2C3B2-F1
#
_cell.length_a   1.000
_cell.length_b   1.000
_cell.length_c   1.000
_cell.angle_alpha   90.00
_cell.angle_beta   90.00
_cell.angle_gamma   90.00
#
_symmetry.space_group_name_H-M   'P 1'
#
loop_
_entity.id
_entity.type
_entity.pdbx_description
1 polymer ?
#
loop_
_entity_poly.entity_id
_entity_poly.type
_entity_poly.pdbx_seq_one_letter_code
_entity_poly.pdbx_strand_id
1 'polypeptide(L)'
;MSIMLAEPDMLAATAGELQSINVAVRAGNAAAALPTTSVVPAASDLVSLLTAMQFAAHAKLYQQISAQAAAVQEQLATTLGISAGSYAVTEAANVSTIG
;
A
#
# COMPACT_ATOMS: atom_id res chain seq x y z
N MET A 1 -4.58 -39.86 -1.31
CA MET A 1 -4.44 -38.68 -2.20
C MET A 1 -4.68 -37.45 -1.35
N SER A 2 -3.73 -36.52 -1.29
CA SER A 2 -3.90 -35.23 -0.62
C SER A 2 -4.63 -34.28 -1.57
N ILE A 3 -5.65 -33.60 -1.07
CA ILE A 3 -6.41 -32.58 -1.81
C ILE A 3 -5.90 -31.23 -1.30
N MET A 4 -5.28 -30.44 -2.18
CA MET A 4 -4.89 -29.06 -1.87
C MET A 4 -5.95 -28.16 -2.48
N LEU A 5 -6.71 -27.46 -1.63
CA LEU A 5 -7.60 -26.37 -2.04
C LEU A 5 -6.91 -25.05 -1.73
N ALA A 6 -6.78 -24.19 -2.73
CA ALA A 6 -6.04 -22.94 -2.64
C ALA A 6 -6.90 -21.74 -2.18
N GLU A 7 -8.19 -21.93 -1.91
CA GLU A 7 -9.18 -20.90 -1.55
C GLU A 7 -8.99 -19.60 -2.36
N PRO A 8 -9.09 -19.65 -3.70
CA PRO A 8 -8.79 -18.51 -4.57
C PRO A 8 -9.68 -17.28 -4.28
N ASP A 9 -10.92 -17.48 -3.83
CA ASP A 9 -11.82 -16.39 -3.46
C ASP A 9 -11.30 -15.56 -2.27
N MET A 10 -10.67 -16.21 -1.28
CA MET A 10 -10.06 -15.53 -0.13
C MET A 10 -8.86 -14.68 -0.56
N LEU A 11 -8.05 -15.19 -1.50
CA LEU A 11 -6.91 -14.45 -2.05
C LEU A 11 -7.38 -13.23 -2.87
N ALA A 12 -8.45 -13.38 -3.65
CA ALA A 12 -9.04 -12.28 -4.40
C ALA A 12 -9.65 -11.20 -3.48
N ALA A 13 -10.36 -11.61 -2.43
CA ALA A 13 -10.89 -10.68 -1.43
C ALA A 13 -9.77 -9.91 -0.73
N THR A 14 -8.71 -10.60 -0.29
CA THR A 14 -7.55 -9.98 0.34
C THR A 14 -6.85 -8.98 -0.60
N ALA A 15 -6.74 -9.30 -1.90
CA ALA A 15 -6.18 -8.37 -2.88
C ALA A 15 -6.99 -7.06 -2.98
N GLY A 16 -8.33 -7.16 -2.98
CA GLY A 16 -9.22 -6.00 -2.99
C GLY A 16 -9.14 -5.17 -1.70
N GLU A 17 -9.02 -5.83 -0.54
CA GLU A 17 -8.81 -5.15 0.74
C GLU A 17 -7.49 -4.39 0.78
N LEU A 18 -6.39 -5.01 0.32
CA LEU A 18 -5.08 -4.37 0.24
C LEU A 18 -5.09 -3.14 -0.68
N GLN A 19 -5.79 -3.20 -1.82
CA GLN A 19 -5.99 -2.03 -2.69
C GLN A 19 -6.76 -0.92 -1.97
N SER A 20 -7.82 -1.26 -1.26
CA SER A 20 -8.63 -0.29 -0.51
C SER A 20 -7.82 0.41 0.59
N ILE A 21 -6.99 -0.35 1.31
CA ILE A 21 -6.05 0.17 2.31
C ILE A 21 -5.02 1.11 1.63
N ASN A 22 -4.43 0.70 0.51
CA ASN A 22 -3.45 1.53 -0.21
C ASN A 22 -4.06 2.87 -0.64
N VAL A 23 -5.31 2.87 -1.14
CA VAL A 23 -6.04 4.09 -1.47
C VAL A 23 -6.22 5.01 -0.26
N ALA A 24 -6.66 4.46 0.88
CA ALA A 24 -6.84 5.22 2.11
C ALA A 24 -5.52 5.83 2.62
N VAL A 25 -4.43 5.05 2.59
CA VAL A 25 -3.09 5.50 2.98
C VAL A 25 -2.61 6.64 2.07
N ARG A 26 -2.77 6.51 0.75
CA ARG A 26 -2.39 7.56 -0.20
C ARG A 26 -3.19 8.85 0.02
N ALA A 27 -4.48 8.74 0.29
CA ALA A 27 -5.33 9.89 0.61
C ALA A 27 -4.86 10.59 1.90
N GLY A 28 -4.56 9.81 2.95
CA GLY A 28 -4.02 10.33 4.20
C GLY A 28 -2.67 11.04 4.02
N ASN A 29 -1.75 10.43 3.27
CA ASN A 29 -0.44 11.02 2.98
C ASN A 29 -0.56 12.32 2.18
N ALA A 30 -1.46 12.37 1.19
CA ALA A 30 -1.73 13.58 0.43
C ALA A 30 -2.31 14.71 1.31
N ALA A 31 -3.26 14.38 2.19
CA ALA A 31 -3.83 15.34 3.14
C ALA A 31 -2.78 15.87 4.13
N ALA A 32 -1.86 15.02 4.57
CA ALA A 32 -0.78 15.39 5.49
C ALA A 32 0.35 16.18 4.82
N ALA A 33 0.51 16.13 3.49
CA ALA A 33 1.67 16.68 2.79
C ALA A 33 1.87 18.18 3.03
N LEU A 34 0.83 18.98 2.84
CA LEU A 34 0.91 20.44 2.99
C LEU A 34 1.15 20.89 4.45
N PRO A 35 0.36 20.44 5.46
CA PRO A 35 0.58 20.88 6.84
C PRO A 35 1.91 20.42 7.44
N THR A 36 2.46 19.29 6.99
CA THR A 36 3.75 18.77 7.51
C THR A 36 4.96 19.38 6.83
N THR A 37 4.84 19.88 5.60
CA THR A 37 5.96 20.51 4.86
C THR A 37 6.01 22.02 5.02
N SER A 38 4.92 22.65 5.49
CA SER A 38 4.79 24.11 5.64
C SER A 38 4.83 24.53 7.11
N VAL A 39 5.69 23.90 7.91
CA VAL A 39 5.80 24.19 9.35
C VAL A 39 6.34 25.61 9.55
N VAL A 40 5.58 26.42 10.30
CA VAL A 40 5.98 27.78 10.64
C VAL A 40 6.89 27.75 11.88
N PRO A 41 8.02 28.48 11.89
CA PRO A 41 8.87 28.64 13.06
C PRO A 41 8.08 29.18 14.26
N ALA A 42 8.34 28.62 15.45
CA ALA A 42 7.66 29.05 16.69
C ALA A 42 8.02 30.49 17.10
N ALA A 43 9.26 30.92 16.82
CA ALA A 43 9.76 32.26 17.01
C ALA A 43 10.82 32.60 15.94
N SER A 44 11.31 33.85 15.93
CA SER A 44 12.29 34.34 14.96
C SER A 44 13.74 33.96 15.26
N ASP A 45 13.99 33.21 16.33
CA ASP A 45 15.33 32.76 16.68
C ASP A 45 15.80 31.61 15.77
N LEU A 46 17.12 31.43 15.69
CA LEU A 46 17.74 30.42 14.83
C LEU A 46 17.33 28.99 15.17
N VAL A 47 17.06 28.68 16.44
CA VAL A 47 16.66 27.32 16.86
C VAL A 47 15.27 27.03 16.30
N SER A 48 14.32 27.95 16.49
CA SER A 48 12.97 27.84 15.95
C SER A 48 12.95 27.70 14.42
N LEU A 49 13.75 28.50 13.71
CA LEU A 49 13.89 28.44 12.25
C LEU A 49 14.43 27.07 11.81
N LEU A 50 15.53 26.61 12.43
CA LEU A 50 16.16 25.34 12.08
C LEU A 50 15.26 24.15 12.37
N THR A 51 14.54 24.16 13.50
CA THR A 51 13.59 23.12 13.85
C THR A 51 12.47 23.02 12.82
N ALA A 52 11.85 24.14 12.43
CA ALA A 52 10.81 24.15 11.40
C ALA A 52 11.33 23.63 10.05
N MET A 53 12.53 24.03 9.64
CA MET A 53 13.18 23.52 8.42
C MET A 53 13.44 22.00 8.49
N GLN A 54 13.89 21.50 9.64
CA GLN A 54 14.16 20.07 9.82
C GLN A 54 12.89 19.22 9.76
N PHE A 55 11.78 19.70 10.35
CA PHE A 55 10.47 19.04 10.21
C PHE A 55 10.00 19.03 8.76
N ALA A 56 10.10 20.16 8.05
CA ALA A 56 9.72 20.24 6.65
C ALA A 56 10.57 19.32 5.76
N ALA A 57 11.88 19.23 6.03
CA ALA A 57 12.78 18.32 5.31
C ALA A 57 12.43 16.85 5.58
N HIS A 58 12.15 16.49 6.84
CA HIS A 58 11.73 15.15 7.21
C HIS A 58 10.39 14.77 6.54
N ALA A 59 9.41 15.69 6.54
CA ALA A 59 8.13 15.47 5.88
C ALA A 59 8.28 15.24 4.37
N LYS A 60 9.17 15.96 3.68
CA LYS A 60 9.46 15.72 2.26
C LYS A 60 10.04 14.33 2.01
N LEU A 61 10.99 13.90 2.84
CA LEU A 61 11.55 12.55 2.76
C LEU A 61 10.50 11.48 3.04
N TYR A 62 9.66 11.68 4.06
CA TYR A 62 8.54 10.79 4.36
C TYR A 62 7.61 10.65 3.15
N GLN A 63 7.24 11.74 2.48
CA GLN A 63 6.38 11.70 1.30
C GLN A 63 7.00 10.87 0.17
N GLN A 64 8.30 11.02 -0.10
CA GLN A 64 9.01 10.24 -1.11
C GLN A 64 9.01 8.73 -0.78
N ILE A 65 9.33 8.37 0.47
CA ILE A 65 9.33 6.98 0.94
C ILE A 65 7.92 6.40 0.89
N SER A 66 6.91 7.18 1.31
CA SER A 66 5.51 6.75 1.32
C SER A 66 4.97 6.46 -0.09
N ALA A 67 5.41 7.23 -1.10
CA ALA A 67 5.06 6.99 -2.50
C ALA A 67 5.67 5.68 -3.01
N GLN A 68 6.91 5.38 -2.63
CA GLN A 68 7.56 4.11 -2.97
C GLN A 68 6.87 2.93 -2.30
N ALA A 69 6.53 3.05 -1.02
CA ALA A 69 5.81 2.02 -0.28
C ALA A 69 4.42 1.73 -0.90
N ALA A 70 3.69 2.78 -1.30
CA ALA A 70 2.40 2.63 -1.96
C ALA A 70 2.50 1.90 -3.31
N ALA A 71 3.59 2.10 -4.07
CA ALA A 71 3.83 1.38 -5.30
C ALA A 71 4.09 -0.12 -5.06
N VAL A 72 4.86 -0.46 -4.02
CA VAL A 72 5.11 -1.86 -3.65
C VAL A 72 3.84 -2.54 -3.16
N GLN A 73 3.01 -1.87 -2.35
CA GLN A 73 1.73 -2.42 -1.91
C GLN A 73 0.77 -2.68 -3.08
N GLU A 74 0.74 -1.79 -4.08
CA GLU A 74 -0.05 -1.98 -5.29
C GLU A 74 0.41 -3.22 -6.09
N GLN A 75 1.72 -3.38 -6.24
CA GLN A 75 2.30 -4.56 -6.90
C GLN A 75 1.97 -5.85 -6.16
N LEU A 76 2.01 -5.84 -4.83
CA LEU A 76 1.63 -6.98 -4.00
C LEU A 76 0.16 -7.36 -4.21
N ALA A 77 -0.75 -6.38 -4.11
CA ALA A 77 -2.18 -6.62 -4.30
C ALA A 77 -2.49 -7.13 -5.71
N THR A 78 -1.86 -6.55 -6.74
CA THR A 78 -1.99 -6.99 -8.13
C THR A 78 -1.50 -8.44 -8.30
N THR A 79 -0.34 -8.76 -7.75
CA THR A 79 0.23 -10.12 -7.82
C THR A 79 -0.67 -11.13 -7.12
N LEU A 80 -1.24 -10.76 -5.97
CA LEU A 80 -2.15 -11.62 -5.22
C LEU A 80 -3.43 -11.91 -6.02
N GLY A 81 -4.01 -10.90 -6.68
CA GLY A 81 -5.16 -11.06 -7.57
C GLY A 81 -4.88 -11.96 -8.78
N ILE A 82 -3.70 -11.83 -9.40
CA ILE A 82 -3.27 -12.69 -10.51
C ILE A 82 -3.13 -14.16 -10.05
N SER A 83 -2.50 -14.37 -8.88
CA SER A 83 -2.33 -15.71 -8.31
C SER A 83 -3.68 -16.35 -7.97
N ALA A 84 -4.62 -15.59 -7.40
CA ALA A 84 -5.99 -16.05 -7.14
C ALA A 84 -6.67 -16.58 -8.41
N GLY A 85 -6.60 -15.82 -9.51
CA GLY A 85 -7.13 -16.25 -10.80
C GLY A 85 -6.46 -17.51 -11.34
N SER A 86 -5.13 -17.63 -11.17
CA SER A 86 -4.37 -18.80 -11.60
C SER A 86 -4.76 -20.07 -10.84
N TYR A 87 -4.95 -19.95 -9.52
CA TYR A 87 -5.44 -21.05 -8.69
C TYR A 87 -6.88 -21.45 -9.05
N ALA A 88 -7.78 -20.50 -9.26
CA ALA A 88 -9.16 -20.79 -9.68
C ALA A 88 -9.23 -21.55 -11.01
N VAL A 89 -8.43 -21.14 -12.00
CA VAL A 89 -8.35 -21.85 -13.30
C VAL A 89 -7.81 -23.28 -13.13
N THR A 90 -6.81 -23.46 -12.28
CA THR A 90 -6.21 -24.78 -12.01
C THR A 90 -7.20 -25.71 -11.30
N GLU A 91 -7.93 -25.22 -10.30
CA GLU A 91 -8.96 -26.01 -9.61
C GLU A 91 -10.09 -26.42 -10.55
N ALA A 92 -10.56 -25.51 -11.41
CA ALA A 92 -11.59 -25.83 -12.42
C ALA A 92 -11.12 -26.90 -13.42
N ALA A 93 -9.87 -26.83 -13.88
CA ALA A 93 -9.29 -27.83 -14.78
C ALA A 93 -9.17 -29.22 -14.11
N ASN A 94 -8.78 -29.26 -12.83
CA ASN A 94 -8.69 -30.50 -12.05
C ASN A 94 -10.07 -31.15 -11.88
N VAL A 95 -11.11 -30.37 -11.59
CA VAL A 95 -12.50 -30.87 -11.50
C VAL A 95 -12.95 -31.44 -12.84
N SER A 96 -12.63 -30.78 -13.96
CA SER A 96 -12.96 -31.25 -15.32
C SER A 96 -12.22 -32.53 -15.75
N THR A 97 -11.11 -32.89 -15.10
CA THR A 97 -10.31 -34.07 -15.46
C THR A 97 -10.72 -35.31 -14.64
N ILE A 98 -11.36 -35.09 -13.48
CA ILE A 98 -11.81 -36.15 -12.57
C ILE A 98 -13.30 -36.48 -12.77
N GLY A 99 -14.07 -35.60 -13.43
CA GLY A 99 -15.46 -35.84 -13.87
C GLY A 99 -15.53 -36.42 -15.29
#